data_AF-A0A397VVF6-F1
#
_entry.id   AF-A0A397VVF6-F1
#
_cell.length_a   1.000
_cell.length_b   1.000
_cell.length_c   1.000
_cell.angle_alpha   90.00
_cell.angle_beta   90.00
_cell.angle_gamma   90.00
#
_symmetry.space_group_name_H-M   'P 1'
#
loop_
_entity.id
_entity.type
_entity.pdbx_description
1 polymer ?
#
loop_
_entity_poly.entity_id
_entity_poly.type
_entity_poly.pdbx_seq_one_letter_code
_entity_poly.pdbx_strand_id
1 'polypeptide(L)'
;MVIKFFEQLSQDLTQLLENEYEYNVIIEVGEQPNIQLFKGHSAILYQRSLYFRQNFVNAIKNNNIIEIKLPHISPKLFNIIIKYIYGGIVSLENFEVSTIFDLLVAANELKFTELVRHIQSHLIDNNASWLRLKFSRVYQISFLDESFGPLQQFCNNIITNHPSIIFNSDEFTSLHEDALIALLKNDDLQMDEPEIWGKVIQWGKAKTPNLPPNLDEWTDENFKTLKATLQHCLPHIRYLQISGKDILKKIKPYQDILEKKLWDDIVSKFLDPDTPITSPILPPRKKEKAQLPPPKALIITPSSSIITLQHIAEISSWIDRRSTIYDTAEIPYEFNLLLRGSRDGFTSDVFHSLCDNIPGTVVVVKINSTNEILGGYNPLIWNSGNEYATTADSFIFSLKNGILKESILSRVKDTSRAIRYYNSPLGPWFGSSAFGMRDDMNCLKKLHCGENGYEKQVAKTQGWVIFDEYEVFQICKNKNQHKRLQRKLFAFHITKERDRTGISVQQILSQGLTHLLESEYDYNVINEAGEQTNIQYERDTGWLCYNPLIWKFLNSRLEYATTADSFIFFLKNGCLNESILSRVKNTSEAILYYNISYGPWFSCDDVGI
;
A
#
# COMPACT_ATOMS: atom_id res chain seq x y z
N MET A 1 -12.84 -32.65 42.26
CA MET A 1 -11.71 -31.74 41.89
C MET A 1 -10.74 -32.55 41.05
N VAL A 2 -10.11 -31.95 40.02
CA VAL A 2 -9.09 -32.61 39.19
C VAL A 2 -7.81 -31.78 39.26
N ILE A 3 -6.74 -32.37 39.76
CA ILE A 3 -5.39 -31.79 39.76
C ILE A 3 -4.65 -32.33 38.53
N LYS A 4 -3.90 -31.47 37.84
CA LYS A 4 -3.20 -31.80 36.58
C LYS A 4 -1.70 -31.62 36.78
N PHE A 5 -0.91 -32.62 36.42
CA PHE A 5 0.56 -32.64 36.55
C PHE A 5 1.26 -32.67 35.18
N PHE A 6 0.69 -31.98 34.18
CA PHE A 6 1.15 -32.06 32.79
C PHE A 6 2.54 -31.45 32.57
N GLU A 7 2.91 -30.42 33.34
CA GLU A 7 4.24 -29.81 33.28
C GLU A 7 5.34 -30.78 33.72
N GLN A 8 5.12 -31.51 34.83
CA GLN A 8 6.05 -32.55 35.29
C GLN A 8 6.17 -33.66 34.26
N LEU A 9 5.04 -34.20 33.77
CA LEU A 9 5.05 -35.24 32.72
C LEU A 9 5.80 -34.80 31.44
N SER A 10 5.67 -33.53 31.04
CA SER A 10 6.44 -32.92 29.94
C SER A 10 7.94 -32.90 30.24
N GLN A 11 8.33 -32.52 31.47
CA GLN A 11 9.73 -32.49 31.89
C GLN A 11 10.32 -33.90 31.95
N ASP A 12 9.60 -34.87 32.52
CA ASP A 12 10.02 -36.28 32.62
C ASP A 12 10.26 -36.89 31.23
N LEU A 13 9.36 -36.63 30.26
CA LEU A 13 9.55 -37.05 28.87
C LEU A 13 10.70 -36.30 28.18
N THR A 14 10.92 -35.03 28.49
CA THR A 14 12.06 -34.27 27.94
C THR A 14 13.38 -34.80 28.48
N GLN A 15 13.46 -35.19 29.76
CA GLN A 15 14.63 -35.85 30.34
C GLN A 15 14.90 -37.22 29.71
N LEU A 16 13.85 -37.98 29.37
CA LEU A 16 13.98 -39.25 28.63
C LEU A 16 14.54 -39.07 27.20
N LEU A 17 14.28 -37.93 26.56
CA LEU A 17 14.93 -37.58 25.29
C LEU A 17 16.42 -37.25 25.50
N GLU A 18 16.75 -36.53 26.57
CA GLU A 18 18.12 -36.05 26.84
C GLU A 18 19.06 -37.12 27.44
N ASN A 19 18.53 -38.12 28.14
CA ASN A 19 19.31 -39.23 28.71
C ASN A 19 19.47 -40.45 27.78
N GLU A 20 18.80 -40.46 26.63
CA GLU A 20 18.81 -41.51 25.60
C GLU A 20 18.42 -42.93 26.09
N TYR A 21 17.83 -43.09 27.28
CA TYR A 21 17.57 -44.40 27.88
C TYR A 21 16.51 -45.20 27.10
N GLU A 22 16.87 -46.42 26.65
CA GLU A 22 16.00 -47.29 25.83
C GLU A 22 15.52 -46.70 24.48
N TYR A 23 16.31 -45.79 23.89
CA TYR A 23 16.06 -45.32 22.52
C TYR A 23 15.99 -46.49 21.51
N ASN A 24 15.06 -46.41 20.56
CA ASN A 24 14.87 -47.44 19.53
C ASN A 24 14.61 -46.89 18.11
N VAL A 25 14.81 -45.59 17.93
CA VAL A 25 14.81 -44.89 16.63
C VAL A 25 16.08 -44.02 16.55
N ILE A 26 16.72 -44.03 15.37
CA ILE A 26 17.71 -43.04 14.96
C ILE A 26 17.11 -42.28 13.76
N ILE A 27 17.18 -40.95 13.82
CA ILE A 27 16.71 -40.04 12.79
C ILE A 27 17.90 -39.24 12.28
N GLU A 28 18.29 -39.49 11.04
CA GLU A 28 19.33 -38.75 10.31
C GLU A 28 18.69 -37.52 9.67
N VAL A 29 19.20 -36.33 9.99
CA VAL A 29 18.57 -35.05 9.65
C VAL A 29 19.55 -34.16 8.91
N GLY A 30 19.08 -33.51 7.85
CA GLY A 30 19.88 -32.63 7.00
C GLY A 30 20.61 -33.33 5.86
N GLU A 31 21.31 -32.53 5.04
CA GLU A 31 22.12 -32.97 3.90
C GLU A 31 23.61 -32.64 4.12
N GLN A 32 24.51 -33.36 3.46
CA GLN A 32 25.96 -33.17 3.59
C GLN A 32 26.39 -31.73 3.25
N PRO A 33 27.26 -31.08 4.06
CA PRO A 33 28.01 -31.61 5.21
C PRO A 33 27.26 -31.54 6.56
N ASN A 34 26.07 -30.96 6.62
CA ASN A 34 25.38 -30.59 7.84
C ASN A 34 24.37 -31.66 8.31
N ILE A 35 24.82 -32.92 8.41
CA ILE A 35 24.00 -34.03 8.92
C ILE A 35 24.16 -34.17 10.43
N GLN A 36 23.04 -34.35 11.15
CA GLN A 36 23.02 -34.71 12.56
C GLN A 36 22.13 -35.93 12.81
N LEU A 37 22.55 -36.81 13.71
CA LEU A 37 21.74 -37.94 14.19
C LEU A 37 21.00 -37.57 15.47
N PHE A 38 19.71 -37.87 15.52
CA PHE A 38 18.86 -37.72 16.70
C PHE A 38 18.32 -39.08 17.12
N LYS A 39 18.46 -39.44 18.40
CA LYS A 39 17.87 -40.66 18.97
C LYS A 39 16.47 -40.40 19.50
N GLY A 40 15.64 -41.44 19.56
CA GLY A 40 14.31 -41.32 20.14
C GLY A 40 13.53 -42.62 20.27
N HIS A 41 12.28 -42.47 20.67
CA HIS A 41 11.39 -43.54 21.10
C HIS A 41 10.19 -43.64 20.14
N SER A 42 10.09 -44.77 19.44
CA SER A 42 9.07 -45.02 18.41
C SER A 42 7.64 -44.81 18.94
N ALA A 43 7.34 -45.22 20.17
CA ALA A 43 6.01 -45.03 20.77
C ALA A 43 5.58 -43.55 20.88
N ILE A 44 6.49 -42.67 21.30
CA ILE A 44 6.23 -41.23 21.46
C ILE A 44 6.08 -40.58 20.07
N LEU A 45 7.02 -40.89 19.17
CA LEU A 45 7.02 -40.40 17.78
C LEU A 45 5.72 -40.83 17.03
N TYR A 46 5.32 -42.10 17.16
CA TYR A 46 4.10 -42.69 16.58
C TYR A 46 2.81 -42.02 17.10
N GLN A 47 2.80 -41.67 18.39
CA GLN A 47 1.62 -41.07 19.01
C GLN A 47 1.48 -39.58 18.65
N ARG A 48 2.59 -38.85 18.55
CA ARG A 48 2.60 -37.39 18.33
C ARG A 48 2.54 -36.98 16.85
N SER A 49 2.94 -37.85 15.92
CA SER A 49 3.01 -37.54 14.48
C SER A 49 2.33 -38.60 13.61
N LEU A 50 1.51 -38.16 12.65
CA LEU A 50 0.99 -39.03 11.60
C LEU A 50 2.08 -39.46 10.59
N TYR A 51 3.11 -38.63 10.37
CA TYR A 51 4.25 -39.00 9.53
C TYR A 51 5.03 -40.17 10.13
N PHE A 52 5.44 -40.08 11.41
CA PHE A 52 6.18 -41.17 12.05
C PHE A 52 5.32 -42.43 12.19
N ARG A 53 4.02 -42.28 12.50
CA ARG A 53 3.05 -43.38 12.47
C ARG A 53 3.02 -44.13 11.14
N GLN A 54 2.99 -43.42 10.02
CA GLN A 54 2.96 -44.03 8.68
C GLN A 54 4.28 -44.70 8.32
N ASN A 55 5.43 -44.09 8.66
CA ASN A 55 6.75 -44.65 8.38
C ASN A 55 7.02 -45.93 9.20
N PHE A 56 6.67 -45.95 10.50
CA PHE A 56 6.96 -47.09 11.38
C PHE A 56 6.22 -48.39 11.03
N VAL A 57 5.10 -48.34 10.31
CA VAL A 57 4.36 -49.55 9.88
C VAL A 57 5.19 -50.43 8.95
N ASN A 58 6.02 -49.81 8.09
CA ASN A 58 6.83 -50.49 7.08
C ASN A 58 8.35 -50.41 7.38
N ALA A 59 8.74 -49.96 8.57
CA ALA A 59 10.13 -49.71 8.92
C ALA A 59 10.94 -51.00 9.08
N ILE A 60 11.97 -51.16 8.24
CA ILE A 60 13.00 -52.19 8.42
C ILE A 60 13.81 -51.85 9.67
N LYS A 61 14.05 -52.84 10.53
CA LYS A 61 14.85 -52.68 11.75
C LYS A 61 16.26 -53.22 11.55
N ASN A 62 17.25 -52.40 11.87
CA ASN A 62 18.66 -52.76 11.92
C ASN A 62 19.06 -52.95 13.39
N ASN A 63 19.44 -54.16 13.80
CA ASN A 63 19.75 -54.49 15.21
C ASN A 63 18.69 -53.98 16.22
N ASN A 64 17.40 -54.18 15.89
CA ASN A 64 16.20 -53.68 16.60
C ASN A 64 15.95 -52.16 16.57
N ILE A 65 16.90 -51.35 16.09
CA ILE A 65 16.74 -49.90 15.90
C ILE A 65 16.01 -49.63 14.57
N ILE A 66 15.12 -48.63 14.56
CA ILE A 66 14.53 -48.08 13.34
C ILE A 66 15.37 -46.89 12.86
N GLU A 67 15.73 -46.87 11.57
CA GLU A 67 16.42 -45.75 10.94
C GLU A 67 15.43 -44.93 10.08
N ILE A 68 15.44 -43.60 10.22
CA ILE A 68 14.68 -42.65 9.40
C ILE A 68 15.62 -41.56 8.87
N LYS A 69 15.39 -41.06 7.65
CA LYS A 69 16.13 -39.95 7.06
C LYS A 69 15.19 -38.78 6.76
N LEU A 70 15.58 -37.56 7.14
CA LEU A 70 14.88 -36.29 6.95
C LEU A 70 15.84 -35.26 6.33
N PRO A 71 16.22 -35.41 5.05
CA PRO A 71 17.25 -34.57 4.43
C PRO A 71 16.84 -33.09 4.33
N HIS A 72 15.57 -32.83 4.03
CA HIS A 72 15.06 -31.47 3.75
C HIS A 72 14.80 -30.62 5.00
N ILE A 73 14.91 -31.20 6.20
CA ILE A 73 14.77 -30.50 7.48
C ILE A 73 16.18 -30.27 8.05
N SER A 74 16.51 -29.02 8.40
CA SER A 74 17.82 -28.73 9.02
C SER A 74 17.89 -29.24 10.47
N PRO A 75 19.08 -29.67 10.97
CA PRO A 75 19.25 -30.07 12.37
C PRO A 75 18.78 -29.04 13.40
N LYS A 76 18.97 -27.73 13.11
CA LYS A 76 18.48 -26.62 13.94
C LYS A 76 16.96 -26.67 14.11
N LEU A 77 16.22 -26.88 13.02
CA LEU A 77 14.76 -26.98 13.04
C LEU A 77 14.30 -28.27 13.71
N PHE A 78 14.93 -29.40 13.39
CA PHE A 78 14.55 -30.68 13.99
C PHE A 78 14.79 -30.72 15.50
N ASN A 79 15.83 -30.05 16.02
CA ASN A 79 16.05 -29.89 17.46
C ASN A 79 14.88 -29.17 18.17
N ILE A 80 14.22 -28.22 17.51
CA ILE A 80 12.99 -27.58 18.03
C ILE A 80 11.83 -28.59 17.98
N ILE A 81 11.66 -29.27 16.86
CA ILE A 81 10.56 -30.23 16.62
C ILE A 81 10.63 -31.42 17.59
N ILE A 82 11.81 -31.99 17.82
CA ILE A 82 11.98 -33.14 18.73
C ILE A 82 11.69 -32.75 20.18
N LYS A 83 12.07 -31.53 20.62
CA LYS A 83 11.68 -31.02 21.95
C LYS A 83 10.17 -30.77 22.07
N TYR A 84 9.52 -30.29 21.01
CA TYR A 84 8.05 -30.21 20.93
C TYR A 84 7.34 -31.57 20.95
N ILE A 85 7.92 -32.61 20.35
CA ILE A 85 7.35 -33.96 20.34
C ILE A 85 7.22 -34.49 21.78
N TYR A 86 8.26 -34.32 22.61
CA TYR A 86 8.31 -34.85 23.99
C TYR A 86 7.70 -33.91 25.03
N GLY A 87 8.11 -32.63 25.07
CA GLY A 87 7.64 -31.65 26.05
C GLY A 87 6.38 -30.89 25.65
N GLY A 88 5.97 -30.93 24.37
CA GLY A 88 4.80 -30.18 23.88
C GLY A 88 5.00 -28.66 23.79
N ILE A 89 6.17 -28.14 24.14
CA ILE A 89 6.49 -26.71 24.19
C ILE A 89 7.32 -26.29 22.97
N VAL A 90 6.98 -25.14 22.38
CA VAL A 90 7.82 -24.38 21.44
C VAL A 90 7.85 -22.94 21.92
N SER A 91 9.04 -22.37 22.15
CA SER A 91 9.19 -20.92 22.12
C SER A 91 9.56 -20.49 20.70
N LEU A 92 8.86 -19.47 20.19
CA LEU A 92 9.19 -18.78 18.95
C LEU A 92 9.99 -17.49 19.21
N GLU A 93 10.24 -17.16 20.48
CA GLU A 93 10.96 -15.96 20.88
C GLU A 93 12.43 -16.03 20.42
N ASN A 94 12.98 -14.90 19.99
CA ASN A 94 14.36 -14.75 19.48
C ASN A 94 14.66 -15.51 18.17
N PHE A 95 13.68 -16.18 17.55
CA PHE A 95 13.84 -16.72 16.20
C PHE A 95 13.53 -15.66 15.14
N GLU A 96 14.32 -15.65 14.05
CA GLU A 96 13.96 -14.89 12.86
C GLU A 96 12.67 -15.43 12.23
N VAL A 97 11.86 -14.55 11.64
CA VAL A 97 10.62 -14.94 10.92
C VAL A 97 10.88 -15.95 9.80
N SER A 98 12.05 -15.88 9.17
CA SER A 98 12.58 -16.90 8.24
C SER A 98 12.58 -18.30 8.88
N THR A 99 13.20 -18.45 10.05
CA THR A 99 13.29 -19.71 10.80
C THR A 99 11.91 -20.16 11.30
N ILE A 100 11.03 -19.24 11.70
CA ILE A 100 9.64 -19.56 12.11
C ILE A 100 8.82 -20.09 10.92
N PHE A 101 8.99 -19.50 9.73
CA PHE A 101 8.35 -19.97 8.51
C PHE A 101 8.93 -21.32 8.02
N ASP A 102 10.24 -21.52 8.15
CA ASP A 102 10.85 -22.83 7.82
C ASP A 102 10.43 -23.92 8.82
N LEU A 103 10.23 -23.56 10.10
CA LEU A 103 9.65 -24.45 11.12
C LEU A 103 8.20 -24.83 10.79
N LEU A 104 7.39 -23.92 10.24
CA LEU A 104 6.04 -24.21 9.76
C LEU A 104 6.05 -25.29 8.66
N VAL A 105 6.97 -25.18 7.69
CA VAL A 105 7.11 -26.16 6.60
C VAL A 105 7.50 -27.54 7.14
N ALA A 106 8.54 -27.61 7.98
CA ALA A 106 8.99 -28.86 8.59
C ALA A 106 7.94 -29.47 9.54
N ALA A 107 7.17 -28.65 10.26
CA ALA A 107 6.06 -29.11 11.09
C ALA A 107 4.92 -29.70 10.25
N ASN A 108 4.70 -29.19 9.03
CA ASN A 108 3.70 -29.68 8.09
C ASN A 108 4.11 -30.99 7.42
N GLU A 109 5.36 -31.10 6.95
CA GLU A 109 5.94 -32.34 6.43
C GLU A 109 5.79 -33.51 7.41
N LEU A 110 6.07 -33.24 8.69
CA LEU A 110 5.93 -34.19 9.80
C LEU A 110 4.50 -34.27 10.38
N LYS A 111 3.52 -33.61 9.74
CA LYS A 111 2.07 -33.69 9.98
C LYS A 111 1.62 -33.27 11.39
N PHE A 112 2.26 -32.26 11.98
CA PHE A 112 1.88 -31.66 13.26
C PHE A 112 0.81 -30.57 13.09
N THR A 113 -0.40 -30.96 12.71
CA THR A 113 -1.52 -30.06 12.36
C THR A 113 -1.89 -29.02 13.44
N GLU A 114 -1.60 -29.31 14.71
CA GLU A 114 -1.74 -28.36 15.82
C GLU A 114 -0.71 -27.23 15.74
N LEU A 115 0.58 -27.59 15.71
CA LEU A 115 1.70 -26.64 15.61
C LEU A 115 1.63 -25.81 14.33
N VAL A 116 1.30 -26.46 13.20
CA VAL A 116 1.07 -25.82 11.89
C VAL A 116 0.02 -24.71 11.95
N ARG A 117 -1.07 -24.92 12.72
CA ARG A 117 -2.12 -23.90 12.91
C ARG A 117 -1.62 -22.72 13.74
N HIS A 118 -0.95 -23.00 14.86
CA HIS A 118 -0.46 -21.96 15.77
C HIS A 118 0.63 -21.09 15.15
N ILE A 119 1.57 -21.69 14.40
CA ILE A 119 2.61 -20.91 13.70
C ILE A 119 1.99 -20.07 12.57
N GLN A 120 1.01 -20.57 11.82
CA GLN A 120 0.31 -19.77 10.81
C GLN A 120 -0.37 -18.53 11.43
N SER A 121 -1.14 -18.69 12.51
CA SER A 121 -1.74 -17.55 13.22
C SER A 121 -0.68 -16.57 13.69
N HIS A 122 0.39 -17.06 14.35
CA HIS A 122 1.47 -16.19 14.82
C HIS A 122 2.12 -15.36 13.68
N LEU A 123 2.44 -16.00 12.56
CA LEU A 123 3.03 -15.34 11.38
C LEU A 123 2.08 -14.30 10.75
N ILE A 124 0.79 -14.60 10.67
CA ILE A 124 -0.22 -13.69 10.11
C ILE A 124 -0.43 -12.50 11.03
N ASP A 125 -0.61 -12.74 12.33
CA ASP A 125 -0.96 -11.69 13.31
C ASP A 125 0.24 -10.77 13.62
N ASN A 126 1.45 -11.33 13.71
CA ASN A 126 2.64 -10.61 14.19
C ASN A 126 3.67 -10.31 13.09
N ASN A 127 3.64 -11.02 11.95
CA ASN A 127 4.70 -10.94 10.93
C ASN A 127 4.19 -10.70 9.50
N ALA A 128 2.94 -10.24 9.33
CA ALA A 128 2.34 -9.98 8.01
C ALA A 128 3.20 -9.12 7.05
N SER A 129 4.00 -8.19 7.58
CA SER A 129 4.93 -7.38 6.77
C SER A 129 6.06 -8.20 6.14
N TRP A 130 6.58 -9.21 6.85
CA TRP A 130 7.56 -10.16 6.31
C TRP A 130 6.91 -11.12 5.31
N LEU A 131 5.69 -11.59 5.59
CA LEU A 131 4.92 -12.42 4.65
C LEU A 131 4.66 -11.69 3.32
N ARG A 132 4.42 -10.37 3.36
CA ARG A 132 4.30 -9.51 2.15
C ARG A 132 5.65 -9.26 1.46
N LEU A 133 6.74 -9.14 2.21
CA LEU A 133 8.09 -8.98 1.64
C LEU A 133 8.57 -10.27 0.93
N LYS A 134 8.21 -11.45 1.44
CA LYS A 134 8.52 -12.76 0.85
C LYS A 134 7.32 -13.45 0.22
N PHE A 135 6.46 -12.65 -0.40
CA PHE A 135 5.16 -13.10 -0.90
C PHE A 135 5.25 -14.26 -1.91
N SER A 136 6.17 -14.24 -2.88
CA SER A 136 6.29 -15.32 -3.88
C SER A 136 6.63 -16.67 -3.24
N ARG A 137 7.58 -16.69 -2.28
CA ARG A 137 7.93 -17.88 -1.48
C ARG A 137 6.75 -18.36 -0.62
N VAL A 138 6.10 -17.45 0.10
CA VAL A 138 4.95 -17.76 0.97
C VAL A 138 3.78 -18.31 0.14
N TYR A 139 3.47 -17.67 -0.99
CA TYR A 139 2.44 -18.09 -1.92
C TYR A 139 2.69 -19.50 -2.43
N GLN A 140 3.84 -19.76 -3.06
CA GLN A 140 4.17 -21.07 -3.62
C GLN A 140 4.05 -22.19 -2.58
N ILE A 141 4.56 -21.99 -1.37
CA ILE A 141 4.48 -23.00 -0.31
C ILE A 141 3.05 -23.16 0.20
N SER A 142 2.29 -22.07 0.39
CA SER A 142 0.91 -22.14 0.88
C SER A 142 -0.05 -22.84 -0.08
N PHE A 143 0.14 -22.74 -1.40
CA PHE A 143 -0.76 -23.34 -2.40
C PHE A 143 -0.41 -24.77 -2.81
N LEU A 144 0.70 -25.33 -2.32
CA LEU A 144 1.07 -26.73 -2.53
C LEU A 144 0.48 -27.69 -1.47
N ASP A 145 -0.08 -27.18 -0.36
CA ASP A 145 -0.70 -28.00 0.69
C ASP A 145 -1.95 -27.31 1.29
N GLU A 146 -3.08 -28.02 1.31
CA GLU A 146 -4.36 -27.57 1.88
C GLU A 146 -4.29 -27.26 3.40
N SER A 147 -3.30 -27.84 4.10
CA SER A 147 -3.01 -27.59 5.53
C SER A 147 -2.62 -26.13 5.81
N PHE A 148 -2.23 -25.37 4.78
CA PHE A 148 -1.91 -23.95 4.86
C PHE A 148 -3.10 -23.01 4.55
N GLY A 149 -4.35 -23.49 4.67
CA GLY A 149 -5.58 -22.71 4.43
C GLY A 149 -5.58 -21.25 4.98
N PRO A 150 -5.16 -20.99 6.24
CA PRO A 150 -5.02 -19.62 6.75
C PRO A 150 -4.04 -18.74 5.94
N LEU A 151 -2.86 -19.27 5.56
CA LEU A 151 -1.93 -18.56 4.68
C LEU A 151 -2.45 -18.44 3.23
N GLN A 152 -3.14 -19.46 2.70
CA GLN A 152 -3.81 -19.37 1.40
C GLN A 152 -4.84 -18.24 1.38
N GLN A 153 -5.64 -18.10 2.45
CA GLN A 153 -6.62 -17.01 2.58
C GLN A 153 -5.95 -15.64 2.68
N PHE A 154 -4.89 -15.51 3.50
CA PHE A 154 -4.07 -14.29 3.58
C PHE A 154 -3.51 -13.90 2.21
N CYS A 155 -2.95 -14.86 1.47
CA CYS A 155 -2.43 -14.68 0.12
C CYS A 155 -3.51 -14.29 -0.90
N ASN A 156 -4.66 -14.99 -0.92
CA ASN A 156 -5.77 -14.70 -1.84
C ASN A 156 -6.33 -13.28 -1.63
N ASN A 157 -6.54 -12.88 -0.37
CA ASN A 157 -7.02 -11.54 -0.02
C ASN A 157 -6.08 -10.43 -0.57
N ILE A 158 -4.78 -10.70 -0.66
CA ILE A 158 -3.80 -9.78 -1.24
C ILE A 158 -3.79 -9.88 -2.77
N ILE A 159 -3.73 -11.08 -3.37
CA ILE A 159 -3.66 -11.28 -4.83
C ILE A 159 -4.89 -10.73 -5.57
N THR A 160 -6.08 -10.96 -5.02
CA THR A 160 -7.34 -10.46 -5.61
C THR A 160 -7.27 -8.94 -5.81
N ASN A 161 -6.76 -8.20 -4.82
CA ASN A 161 -6.71 -6.74 -4.85
C ASN A 161 -5.43 -6.17 -5.46
N HIS A 162 -4.29 -6.83 -5.28
CA HIS A 162 -2.93 -6.33 -5.58
C HIS A 162 -2.09 -7.39 -6.32
N PRO A 163 -2.54 -7.90 -7.49
CA PRO A 163 -1.86 -8.99 -8.20
C PRO A 163 -0.42 -8.66 -8.61
N SER A 164 -0.09 -7.37 -8.73
CA SER A 164 1.27 -6.88 -8.97
C SER A 164 2.30 -7.35 -7.94
N ILE A 165 1.91 -7.68 -6.69
CA ILE A 165 2.84 -8.15 -5.64
C ILE A 165 3.59 -9.43 -6.04
N ILE A 166 2.94 -10.30 -6.83
CA ILE A 166 3.52 -11.56 -7.31
C ILE A 166 3.90 -11.45 -8.79
N PHE A 167 3.04 -10.87 -9.64
CA PHE A 167 3.32 -10.77 -11.07
C PHE A 167 4.49 -9.82 -11.42
N ASN A 168 4.82 -8.83 -10.57
CA ASN A 168 5.98 -7.94 -10.74
C ASN A 168 7.11 -8.23 -9.74
N SER A 169 7.08 -9.38 -9.06
CA SER A 169 8.20 -9.85 -8.24
C SER A 169 9.35 -10.36 -9.13
N ASP A 170 10.60 -10.07 -8.77
CA ASP A 170 11.77 -10.69 -9.42
C ASP A 170 11.79 -12.22 -9.22
N GLU A 171 11.17 -12.71 -8.13
CA GLU A 171 10.98 -14.14 -7.84
C GLU A 171 9.86 -14.78 -8.71
N PHE A 172 9.13 -14.01 -9.54
CA PHE A 172 7.99 -14.53 -10.33
C PHE A 172 8.35 -15.68 -11.29
N THR A 173 9.49 -15.58 -11.98
CA THR A 173 9.95 -16.65 -12.89
C THR A 173 10.49 -17.88 -12.15
N SER A 174 10.73 -17.78 -10.84
CA SER A 174 11.12 -18.94 -10.02
C SER A 174 9.92 -19.84 -9.67
N LEU A 175 8.69 -19.31 -9.66
CA LEU A 175 7.46 -20.01 -9.24
C LEU A 175 7.29 -21.41 -9.88
N HIS A 176 6.73 -22.33 -9.10
CA HIS A 176 6.28 -23.66 -9.57
C HIS A 176 5.09 -23.55 -10.53
N GLU A 177 4.91 -24.53 -11.42
CA GLU A 177 3.82 -24.49 -12.41
C GLU A 177 2.45 -24.51 -11.71
N ASP A 178 2.23 -25.37 -10.71
CA ASP A 178 0.97 -25.43 -9.95
C ASP A 178 0.59 -24.10 -9.28
N ALA A 179 1.58 -23.35 -8.78
CA ALA A 179 1.36 -22.04 -8.18
C ALA A 179 0.94 -21.02 -9.25
N LEU A 180 1.57 -21.03 -10.43
CA LEU A 180 1.12 -20.19 -11.55
C LEU A 180 -0.28 -20.60 -12.04
N ILE A 181 -0.55 -21.90 -12.15
CA ILE A 181 -1.88 -22.46 -12.49
C ILE A 181 -2.94 -21.98 -11.49
N ALA A 182 -2.65 -21.95 -10.18
CA ALA A 182 -3.55 -21.45 -9.16
C ALA A 182 -3.86 -19.95 -9.33
N LEU A 183 -2.86 -19.11 -9.63
CA LEU A 183 -3.07 -17.70 -10.00
C LEU A 183 -3.96 -17.56 -11.24
N LEU A 184 -3.69 -18.33 -12.29
CA LEU A 184 -4.43 -18.24 -13.56
C LEU A 184 -5.89 -18.73 -13.43
N LYS A 185 -6.14 -19.73 -12.58
CA LYS A 185 -7.49 -20.23 -12.25
C LYS A 185 -8.34 -19.19 -11.50
N ASN A 186 -7.76 -18.38 -10.61
CA ASN A 186 -8.50 -17.43 -9.75
C ASN A 186 -9.38 -16.44 -10.56
N ASP A 187 -10.70 -16.65 -10.53
CA ASP A 187 -11.68 -15.79 -11.20
C ASP A 187 -11.75 -14.37 -10.63
N ASP A 188 -11.36 -14.16 -9.37
CA ASP A 188 -11.44 -12.88 -8.68
C ASP A 188 -10.17 -12.02 -8.87
N LEU A 189 -9.18 -12.50 -9.63
CA LEU A 189 -7.92 -11.82 -9.93
C LEU A 189 -8.16 -10.51 -10.73
N GLN A 190 -7.98 -9.33 -10.10
CA GLN A 190 -8.18 -8.02 -10.74
C GLN A 190 -6.98 -7.60 -11.61
N MET A 191 -6.67 -8.38 -12.65
CA MET A 191 -5.63 -8.09 -13.64
C MET A 191 -6.17 -8.30 -15.06
N ASP A 192 -5.73 -7.46 -16.01
CA ASP A 192 -6.19 -7.54 -17.40
C ASP A 192 -5.49 -8.68 -18.16
N GLU A 193 -6.26 -9.53 -18.85
CA GLU A 193 -5.76 -10.70 -19.59
C GLU A 193 -4.62 -10.39 -20.60
N PRO A 194 -4.59 -9.24 -21.32
CA PRO A 194 -3.45 -8.83 -22.13
C PRO A 194 -2.15 -8.58 -21.36
N GLU A 195 -2.18 -8.46 -20.04
CA GLU A 195 -1.00 -8.39 -19.16
C GLU A 195 -0.66 -9.77 -18.59
N ILE A 196 -1.67 -10.53 -18.16
CA ILE A 196 -1.52 -11.92 -17.67
C ILE A 196 -0.84 -12.79 -18.74
N TRP A 197 -1.28 -12.70 -20.00
CA TRP A 197 -0.63 -13.36 -21.14
C TRP A 197 0.87 -13.03 -21.23
N GLY A 198 1.22 -11.73 -21.13
CA GLY A 198 2.61 -11.28 -21.17
C GLY A 198 3.46 -11.88 -20.04
N LYS A 199 2.87 -12.04 -18.84
CA LYS A 199 3.53 -12.69 -17.70
C LYS A 199 3.66 -14.20 -17.87
N VAL A 200 2.66 -14.90 -18.41
CA VAL A 200 2.77 -16.34 -18.70
C VAL A 200 3.83 -16.61 -19.78
N ILE A 201 3.93 -15.77 -20.82
CA ILE A 201 5.03 -15.84 -21.78
C ILE A 201 6.39 -15.52 -21.13
N GLN A 202 6.47 -14.54 -20.21
CA GLN A 202 7.69 -14.24 -19.45
C GLN A 202 8.16 -15.45 -18.60
N TRP A 203 7.23 -16.11 -17.90
CA TRP A 203 7.51 -17.31 -17.12
C TRP A 203 7.94 -18.48 -18.01
N GLY A 204 7.19 -18.75 -19.09
CA GLY A 204 7.50 -19.81 -20.04
C GLY A 204 8.89 -19.64 -20.65
N LYS A 205 9.23 -18.44 -21.14
CA LYS A 205 10.57 -18.14 -21.65
C LYS A 205 11.69 -18.33 -20.62
N ALA A 206 11.41 -18.14 -19.33
CA ALA A 206 12.39 -18.37 -18.25
C ALA A 206 12.51 -19.85 -17.84
N LYS A 207 11.49 -20.68 -18.11
CA LYS A 207 11.52 -22.13 -17.87
C LYS A 207 11.97 -22.94 -19.08
N THR A 208 11.87 -22.43 -20.30
CA THR A 208 12.34 -23.07 -21.54
C THR A 208 13.78 -22.64 -21.87
N PRO A 209 14.80 -23.50 -21.68
CA PRO A 209 16.19 -23.14 -21.99
C PRO A 209 16.44 -23.00 -23.50
N ASN A 210 17.51 -22.27 -23.85
CA ASN A 210 18.03 -22.13 -25.23
C ASN A 210 17.07 -21.47 -26.25
N LEU A 211 16.11 -20.67 -25.79
CA LEU A 211 15.30 -19.82 -26.67
C LEU A 211 16.08 -18.59 -27.16
N PRO A 212 16.03 -18.23 -28.46
CA PRO A 212 16.60 -16.99 -28.96
C PRO A 212 15.92 -15.74 -28.36
N PRO A 213 16.64 -14.60 -28.23
CA PRO A 213 16.07 -13.38 -27.66
C PRO A 213 15.01 -12.74 -28.58
N ASN A 214 15.29 -12.69 -29.88
CA ASN A 214 14.39 -12.11 -30.89
C ASN A 214 13.45 -13.19 -31.44
N LEU A 215 12.18 -12.84 -31.69
CA LEU A 215 11.20 -13.80 -32.23
C LEU A 215 11.48 -14.18 -33.69
N ASP A 216 12.12 -13.29 -34.45
CA ASP A 216 12.46 -13.52 -35.85
C ASP A 216 13.57 -14.59 -36.03
N GLU A 217 14.21 -15.00 -34.93
CA GLU A 217 15.21 -16.09 -34.87
C GLU A 217 14.59 -17.44 -34.45
N TRP A 218 13.28 -17.50 -34.16
CA TRP A 218 12.65 -18.70 -33.61
C TRP A 218 12.30 -19.74 -34.70
N THR A 219 12.63 -21.00 -34.40
CA THR A 219 12.25 -22.17 -35.20
C THR A 219 10.97 -22.83 -34.67
N ASP A 220 10.34 -23.69 -35.47
CA ASP A 220 9.20 -24.51 -35.05
C ASP A 220 9.47 -25.29 -33.75
N GLU A 221 10.72 -25.74 -33.53
CA GLU A 221 11.10 -26.46 -32.32
C GLU A 221 11.18 -25.53 -31.09
N ASN A 222 11.49 -24.23 -31.27
CA ASN A 222 11.41 -23.24 -30.19
C ASN A 222 9.95 -22.97 -29.77
N PHE A 223 9.03 -22.89 -30.73
CA PHE A 223 7.59 -22.79 -30.42
C PHE A 223 7.05 -24.08 -29.77
N LYS A 224 7.46 -25.25 -30.28
CA LYS A 224 7.08 -26.58 -29.74
C LYS A 224 7.61 -26.83 -28.33
N THR A 225 8.82 -26.40 -28.01
CA THR A 225 9.37 -26.49 -26.65
C THR A 225 8.69 -25.52 -25.69
N LEU A 226 8.49 -24.25 -26.07
CA LEU A 226 7.70 -23.31 -25.24
C LEU A 226 6.26 -23.81 -25.01
N LYS A 227 5.63 -24.40 -26.04
CA LYS A 227 4.29 -25.00 -25.96
C LYS A 227 4.22 -26.11 -24.93
N ALA A 228 5.19 -27.02 -24.91
CA ALA A 228 5.28 -28.07 -23.89
C ALA A 228 5.48 -27.48 -22.48
N THR A 229 6.34 -26.46 -22.34
CA THR A 229 6.56 -25.76 -21.06
C THR A 229 5.34 -25.00 -20.54
N LEU A 230 4.41 -24.58 -21.40
CA LEU A 230 3.21 -23.83 -21.02
C LEU A 230 1.91 -24.65 -21.12
N GLN A 231 1.98 -25.96 -21.37
CA GLN A 231 0.82 -26.75 -21.79
C GLN A 231 -0.35 -26.76 -20.78
N HIS A 232 -0.07 -26.71 -19.47
CA HIS A 232 -1.12 -26.66 -18.44
C HIS A 232 -1.52 -25.21 -18.08
N CYS A 233 -0.71 -24.21 -18.46
CA CYS A 233 -0.98 -22.79 -18.23
C CYS A 233 -1.86 -22.17 -19.33
N LEU A 234 -1.66 -22.55 -20.60
CA LEU A 234 -2.40 -22.01 -21.76
C LEU A 234 -3.94 -22.20 -21.67
N PRO A 235 -4.50 -23.30 -21.12
CA PRO A 235 -5.94 -23.46 -20.91
C PRO A 235 -6.55 -22.54 -19.84
N HIS A 236 -5.75 -21.74 -19.13
CA HIS A 236 -6.22 -20.86 -18.05
C HIS A 236 -6.19 -19.36 -18.41
N ILE A 237 -5.87 -19.04 -19.67
CA ILE A 237 -6.00 -17.71 -20.27
C ILE A 237 -7.40 -17.54 -20.87
N ARG A 238 -8.04 -16.38 -20.64
CA ARG A 238 -9.39 -16.06 -21.11
C ARG A 238 -9.30 -15.25 -22.41
N TYR A 239 -8.84 -15.90 -23.49
CA TYR A 239 -8.47 -15.27 -24.77
C TYR A 239 -9.52 -14.29 -25.34
N LEU A 240 -10.82 -14.58 -25.22
CA LEU A 240 -11.88 -13.69 -25.72
C LEU A 240 -12.03 -12.37 -24.93
N GLN A 241 -11.31 -12.20 -23.82
CA GLN A 241 -11.29 -10.97 -23.02
C GLN A 241 -10.07 -10.09 -23.34
N ILE A 242 -9.24 -10.51 -24.30
CA ILE A 242 -8.07 -9.78 -24.79
C ILE A 242 -8.51 -8.96 -26.01
N SER A 243 -8.19 -7.66 -26.07
CA SER A 243 -8.65 -6.82 -27.19
C SER A 243 -8.10 -7.33 -28.52
N GLY A 244 -8.83 -7.20 -29.64
CA GLY A 244 -8.33 -7.62 -30.96
C GLY A 244 -6.98 -6.97 -31.35
N LYS A 245 -6.72 -5.75 -30.85
CA LYS A 245 -5.43 -5.05 -30.97
C LYS A 245 -4.32 -5.75 -30.17
N ASP A 246 -4.62 -6.24 -28.97
CA ASP A 246 -3.70 -7.04 -28.16
C ASP A 246 -3.53 -8.46 -28.71
N ILE A 247 -4.56 -9.11 -29.27
CA ILE A 247 -4.44 -10.38 -29.98
C ILE A 247 -3.39 -10.24 -31.11
N LEU A 248 -3.57 -9.24 -31.97
CA LEU A 248 -2.67 -9.00 -33.11
C LEU A 248 -1.24 -8.60 -32.69
N LYS A 249 -1.06 -7.85 -31.58
CA LYS A 249 0.25 -7.39 -31.12
C LYS A 249 0.99 -8.37 -30.19
N LYS A 250 0.27 -9.11 -29.35
CA LYS A 250 0.86 -9.92 -28.25
C LYS A 250 0.67 -11.42 -28.41
N ILE A 251 -0.42 -11.89 -29.03
CA ILE A 251 -0.71 -13.33 -29.15
C ILE A 251 -0.29 -13.87 -30.52
N LYS A 252 -0.60 -13.15 -31.62
CA LYS A 252 -0.24 -13.57 -32.98
C LYS A 252 1.25 -13.94 -33.14
N PRO A 253 2.24 -13.25 -32.53
CA PRO A 253 3.66 -13.64 -32.61
C PRO A 253 4.01 -14.98 -31.93
N TYR A 254 3.05 -15.63 -31.28
CA TYR A 254 3.16 -16.93 -30.62
C TYR A 254 2.02 -17.88 -31.01
N GLN A 255 1.29 -17.62 -32.10
CA GLN A 255 0.08 -18.37 -32.49
C GLN A 255 0.29 -19.90 -32.50
N ASP A 256 1.50 -20.35 -32.86
CA ASP A 256 1.86 -21.75 -33.04
C ASP A 256 1.99 -22.53 -31.71
N ILE A 257 2.11 -21.83 -30.57
CA ILE A 257 2.00 -22.47 -29.24
C ILE A 257 0.56 -22.80 -28.86
N LEU A 258 -0.43 -22.21 -29.53
CA LEU A 258 -1.85 -22.53 -29.30
C LEU A 258 -2.27 -23.77 -30.10
N GLU A 259 -3.41 -24.35 -29.78
CA GLU A 259 -4.04 -25.31 -30.69
C GLU A 259 -4.60 -24.57 -31.91
N LYS A 260 -4.40 -25.12 -33.11
CA LYS A 260 -4.92 -24.50 -34.35
C LYS A 260 -6.42 -24.21 -34.25
N LYS A 261 -7.19 -25.15 -33.72
CA LYS A 261 -8.63 -25.01 -33.48
C LYS A 261 -8.97 -23.83 -32.56
N LEU A 262 -8.21 -23.64 -31.48
CA LEU A 262 -8.39 -22.51 -30.56
C LEU A 262 -8.05 -21.18 -31.24
N TRP A 263 -7.01 -21.14 -32.07
CA TRP A 263 -6.68 -19.95 -32.85
C TRP A 263 -7.76 -19.62 -33.89
N ASP A 264 -8.24 -20.63 -34.62
CA ASP A 264 -9.32 -20.49 -35.61
C ASP A 264 -10.63 -20.00 -34.93
N ASP A 265 -11.00 -20.55 -33.76
CA ASP A 265 -12.13 -20.11 -32.94
C ASP A 265 -11.96 -18.65 -32.44
N ILE A 266 -10.76 -18.26 -31.96
CA ILE A 266 -10.46 -16.89 -31.51
C ILE A 266 -10.61 -15.91 -32.67
N VAL A 267 -9.97 -16.18 -33.81
CA VAL A 267 -10.03 -15.31 -35.00
C VAL A 267 -11.47 -15.19 -35.50
N SER A 268 -12.20 -16.31 -35.57
CA SER A 268 -13.60 -16.30 -36.00
C SER A 268 -14.46 -15.41 -35.11
N LYS A 269 -14.31 -15.47 -33.78
CA LYS A 269 -15.11 -14.64 -32.86
C LYS A 269 -14.84 -13.14 -32.93
N PHE A 270 -13.68 -12.72 -33.45
CA PHE A 270 -13.37 -11.30 -33.72
C PHE A 270 -13.84 -10.83 -35.11
N LEU A 271 -14.12 -11.75 -36.04
CA LEU A 271 -14.67 -11.45 -37.37
C LEU A 271 -16.20 -11.50 -37.36
N ASP A 272 -16.77 -12.48 -36.66
CA ASP A 272 -18.20 -12.66 -36.43
C ASP A 272 -18.47 -12.92 -34.93
N PRO A 273 -19.01 -11.93 -34.20
CA PRO A 273 -19.38 -12.08 -32.80
C PRO A 273 -20.46 -13.14 -32.52
N ASP A 274 -21.24 -13.57 -33.49
CA ASP A 274 -22.32 -14.55 -33.31
C ASP A 274 -21.89 -16.00 -33.62
N THR A 275 -20.76 -16.21 -34.30
CA THR A 275 -20.24 -17.55 -34.62
C THR A 275 -20.10 -18.44 -33.38
N PRO A 276 -20.60 -19.70 -33.41
CA PRO A 276 -20.49 -20.64 -32.30
C PRO A 276 -19.05 -21.16 -32.17
N ILE A 277 -18.53 -21.16 -30.94
CA ILE A 277 -17.17 -21.63 -30.62
C ILE A 277 -17.21 -23.08 -30.17
N THR A 278 -16.20 -23.86 -30.53
CA THR A 278 -16.14 -25.29 -30.18
C THR A 278 -14.92 -25.70 -29.33
N SER A 279 -14.02 -24.77 -29.02
CA SER A 279 -12.94 -24.94 -28.04
C SER A 279 -13.40 -24.65 -26.60
N PRO A 280 -12.79 -25.27 -25.57
CA PRO A 280 -13.12 -25.02 -24.17
C PRO A 280 -12.61 -23.64 -23.73
N ILE A 281 -13.45 -22.62 -23.81
CA ILE A 281 -13.10 -21.24 -23.42
C ILE A 281 -13.67 -20.89 -22.04
N LEU A 282 -12.82 -20.32 -21.19
CA LEU A 282 -13.19 -19.85 -19.86
C LEU A 282 -14.03 -18.55 -19.89
N PRO A 283 -14.97 -18.38 -18.95
CA PRO A 283 -15.74 -17.14 -18.81
C PRO A 283 -14.85 -15.95 -18.43
N PRO A 284 -15.37 -14.70 -18.57
CA PRO A 284 -14.69 -13.53 -18.02
C PRO A 284 -14.35 -13.69 -16.54
N ARG A 285 -13.20 -13.17 -16.11
CA ARG A 285 -12.93 -12.99 -14.67
C ARG A 285 -14.02 -12.13 -14.05
N LYS A 286 -14.30 -12.37 -12.76
CA LYS A 286 -15.16 -11.54 -11.93
C LYS A 286 -14.49 -10.20 -11.67
N LYS A 287 -14.48 -9.32 -12.68
CA LYS A 287 -14.26 -7.90 -12.43
C LYS A 287 -15.38 -7.44 -11.51
N GLU A 288 -15.05 -6.81 -10.40
CA GLU A 288 -16.07 -6.27 -9.51
C GLU A 288 -17.00 -5.35 -10.32
N LYS A 289 -18.32 -5.51 -10.17
CA LYS A 289 -19.27 -4.61 -10.81
C LYS A 289 -18.96 -3.21 -10.33
N ALA A 290 -18.60 -2.33 -11.27
CA ALA A 290 -18.22 -0.96 -10.96
C ALA A 290 -19.40 -0.16 -10.38
N GLN A 291 -19.60 -0.27 -9.05
CA GLN A 291 -19.61 0.94 -8.25
C GLN A 291 -18.40 1.77 -8.72
N LEU A 292 -18.63 3.01 -9.16
CA LEU A 292 -17.59 3.87 -9.72
C LEU A 292 -16.36 3.82 -8.80
N PRO A 293 -15.26 3.14 -9.19
CA PRO A 293 -14.23 2.75 -8.23
C PRO A 293 -13.60 4.02 -7.66
N PRO A 294 -12.97 4.00 -6.47
CA PRO A 294 -12.00 5.03 -6.10
C PRO A 294 -10.88 5.03 -7.15
N PRO A 295 -10.83 6.02 -8.05
CA PRO A 295 -9.88 5.64 -9.95
C PRO A 295 -8.35 5.50 -9.92
N LYS A 296 -7.86 4.39 -9.37
CA LYS A 296 -6.43 4.10 -9.13
C LYS A 296 -5.77 5.16 -8.23
N ALA A 297 -5.96 5.04 -6.93
CA ALA A 297 -4.87 5.42 -6.03
C ALA A 297 -3.67 4.52 -6.36
N LEU A 298 -2.47 5.10 -6.47
CA LEU A 298 -1.29 4.30 -6.13
C LEU A 298 -1.46 3.98 -4.65
N ILE A 299 -1.54 2.70 -4.31
CA ILE A 299 -1.38 2.30 -2.92
C ILE A 299 0.10 2.46 -2.63
N ILE A 300 0.44 3.68 -2.22
CA ILE A 300 1.66 4.00 -1.51
C ILE A 300 1.53 3.25 -0.19
N THR A 301 1.86 1.96 -0.18
CA THR A 301 2.23 1.25 1.04
C THR A 301 3.37 2.08 1.63
N PRO A 302 3.16 2.79 2.75
CA PRO A 302 4.15 3.73 3.20
C PRO A 302 5.42 2.95 3.50
N SER A 303 6.55 3.40 2.97
CA SER A 303 7.86 2.79 3.22
C SER A 303 8.34 3.00 4.66
N SER A 304 7.43 3.34 5.57
CA SER A 304 7.59 3.78 6.96
C SER A 304 7.66 2.61 7.94
N SER A 305 8.41 2.80 9.02
CA SER A 305 8.42 1.92 10.20
C SER A 305 7.58 2.46 11.36
N ILE A 306 7.13 3.72 11.29
CA ILE A 306 6.42 4.42 12.37
C ILE A 306 4.91 4.64 12.08
N ILE A 307 4.53 5.01 10.85
CA ILE A 307 3.17 5.48 10.53
C ILE A 307 2.39 4.59 9.56
N THR A 308 1.09 4.49 9.82
CA THR A 308 0.13 3.74 9.00
C THR A 308 -0.52 4.62 7.93
N LEU A 309 -1.18 4.00 6.95
CA LEU A 309 -1.96 4.72 5.94
C LEU A 309 -3.09 5.58 6.56
N GLN A 310 -3.63 5.20 7.72
CA GLN A 310 -4.59 6.01 8.47
C GLN A 310 -3.96 7.28 9.04
N HIS A 311 -2.72 7.20 9.56
CA HIS A 311 -1.99 8.37 10.07
C HIS A 311 -1.66 9.34 8.92
N ILE A 312 -1.33 8.80 7.73
CA ILE A 312 -1.13 9.58 6.51
C ILE A 312 -2.41 10.30 6.09
N ALA A 313 -3.57 9.64 6.18
CA ALA A 313 -4.87 10.27 5.93
C ALA A 313 -5.16 11.41 6.93
N GLU A 314 -4.90 11.20 8.22
CA GLU A 314 -5.04 12.25 9.26
C GLU A 314 -4.14 13.46 8.99
N ILE A 315 -2.83 13.24 8.80
CA ILE A 315 -1.86 14.30 8.49
C ILE A 315 -2.28 15.05 7.21
N SER A 316 -2.66 14.34 6.15
CA SER A 316 -3.15 14.93 4.90
C SER A 316 -4.38 15.82 5.12
N SER A 317 -5.29 15.41 5.98
CA SER A 317 -6.49 16.17 6.35
C SER A 317 -6.13 17.44 7.11
N TRP A 318 -5.08 17.39 7.93
CA TRP A 318 -4.57 18.55 8.65
C TRP A 318 -3.81 19.52 7.74
N ILE A 319 -3.11 19.05 6.70
CA ILE A 319 -2.48 19.95 5.71
C ILE A 319 -3.57 20.72 4.95
N ASP A 320 -4.60 20.06 4.42
CA ASP A 320 -5.74 20.72 3.74
C ASP A 320 -6.81 21.29 4.72
N ARG A 321 -6.50 21.42 6.02
CA ARG A 321 -7.34 22.01 7.09
C ARG A 321 -8.79 21.48 7.16
N ARG A 322 -9.03 20.22 6.79
CA ARG A 322 -10.37 19.60 6.77
C ARG A 322 -10.94 19.33 8.16
N SER A 323 -12.26 19.45 8.29
CA SER A 323 -13.06 19.00 9.44
C SER A 323 -13.26 17.49 9.51
N THR A 324 -13.11 16.79 8.38
CA THR A 324 -13.27 15.34 8.23
C THR A 324 -12.01 14.72 7.67
N ILE A 325 -11.64 13.54 8.17
CA ILE A 325 -10.44 12.81 7.72
C ILE A 325 -10.65 12.31 6.28
N TYR A 326 -9.60 12.30 5.46
CA TYR A 326 -9.59 11.66 4.14
C TYR A 326 -9.88 10.16 4.24
N ASP A 327 -10.64 9.62 3.29
CA ASP A 327 -10.62 8.18 3.05
C ASP A 327 -9.21 7.78 2.60
N THR A 328 -8.70 6.63 3.06
CA THR A 328 -7.38 6.12 2.69
C THR A 328 -7.18 5.88 1.19
N ALA A 329 -8.25 5.75 0.41
CA ALA A 329 -8.24 5.65 -1.05
C ALA A 329 -8.35 7.00 -1.79
N GLU A 330 -8.65 8.10 -1.09
CA GLU A 330 -8.78 9.46 -1.67
C GLU A 330 -7.79 10.48 -1.05
N ILE A 331 -6.69 10.00 -0.47
CA ILE A 331 -5.58 10.85 0.02
C ILE A 331 -4.96 11.61 -1.17
N PRO A 332 -4.90 12.96 -1.17
CA PRO A 332 -4.44 13.74 -2.32
C PRO A 332 -2.91 13.97 -2.34
N TYR A 333 -2.20 13.36 -1.38
CA TYR A 333 -0.76 13.54 -1.16
C TYR A 333 0.01 12.23 -1.28
N GLU A 334 1.24 12.34 -1.77
CA GLU A 334 2.24 11.28 -1.79
C GLU A 334 3.33 11.58 -0.76
N PHE A 335 3.66 10.60 0.08
CA PHE A 335 4.58 10.70 1.21
C PHE A 335 5.90 9.99 0.87
N ASN A 336 6.85 10.73 0.29
CA ASN A 336 8.14 10.19 -0.16
C ASN A 336 9.14 10.19 1.00
N LEU A 337 9.55 9.00 1.47
CA LEU A 337 10.52 8.84 2.57
C LEU A 337 11.90 9.36 2.16
N LEU A 338 12.29 10.53 2.66
CA LEU A 338 13.62 11.12 2.50
C LEU A 338 14.63 10.40 3.38
N LEU A 339 14.32 10.28 4.67
CA LEU A 339 15.25 9.89 5.73
C LEU A 339 14.59 8.87 6.68
N ARG A 340 15.34 7.86 7.11
CA ARG A 340 15.07 7.02 8.29
C ARG A 340 16.33 6.92 9.16
N GLY A 341 16.19 7.14 10.47
CA GLY A 341 17.31 7.10 11.41
C GLY A 341 18.12 5.81 11.42
N SER A 342 17.46 4.64 11.44
CA SER A 342 18.15 3.34 11.36
C SER A 342 18.76 3.00 9.98
N ARG A 343 18.45 3.79 8.93
CA ARG A 343 19.00 3.61 7.57
C ARG A 343 20.15 4.57 7.29
N ASP A 344 19.97 5.85 7.65
CA ASP A 344 20.83 6.95 7.20
C ASP A 344 21.66 7.58 8.34
N GLY A 345 21.16 7.51 9.58
CA GLY A 345 21.80 8.09 10.75
C GLY A 345 20.90 9.02 11.57
N PHE A 346 21.28 9.23 12.83
CA PHE A 346 20.52 9.97 13.84
C PHE A 346 20.99 11.41 14.08
N THR A 347 22.03 11.88 13.37
CA THR A 347 22.59 13.22 13.57
C THR A 347 21.82 14.30 12.81
N SER A 348 21.90 15.51 13.35
CA SER A 348 21.41 16.74 12.71
C SER A 348 22.13 17.00 11.37
N ASP A 349 23.41 16.62 11.26
CA ASP A 349 24.17 16.69 10.00
C ASP A 349 23.53 15.84 8.89
N VAL A 350 23.13 14.61 9.19
CA VAL A 350 22.45 13.71 8.25
C VAL A 350 21.09 14.29 7.85
N PHE A 351 20.33 14.82 8.82
CA PHE A 351 19.07 15.50 8.54
C PHE A 351 19.25 16.65 7.54
N HIS A 352 20.14 17.61 7.80
CA HIS A 352 20.36 18.73 6.90
C HIS A 352 20.80 18.25 5.50
N SER A 353 21.72 17.28 5.43
CA SER A 353 22.21 16.75 4.14
C SER A 353 21.14 16.09 3.26
N LEU A 354 20.02 15.65 3.85
CA LEU A 354 18.93 14.95 3.15
C LEU A 354 17.62 15.74 3.08
N CYS A 355 17.45 16.81 3.88
CA CYS A 355 16.18 17.52 4.05
C CYS A 355 16.25 19.05 3.82
N ASP A 356 17.42 19.68 3.81
CA ASP A 356 17.54 21.11 3.52
C ASP A 356 17.11 21.42 2.07
N ASN A 357 16.52 22.61 1.88
CA ASN A 357 15.93 23.08 0.62
C ASN A 357 14.72 22.26 0.11
N ILE A 358 14.26 21.23 0.83
CA ILE A 358 13.06 20.45 0.46
C ILE A 358 11.81 21.02 1.16
N PRO A 359 10.83 21.57 0.41
CA PRO A 359 9.61 22.13 1.00
C PRO A 359 8.57 21.05 1.30
N GLY A 360 7.65 21.36 2.21
CA GLY A 360 6.49 20.51 2.50
C GLY A 360 6.90 19.15 3.07
N THR A 361 7.54 19.15 4.24
CA THR A 361 8.07 17.94 4.87
C THR A 361 7.33 17.58 6.16
N VAL A 362 7.15 16.28 6.41
CA VAL A 362 6.62 15.73 7.66
C VAL A 362 7.72 14.99 8.38
N VAL A 363 8.01 15.40 9.61
CA VAL A 363 8.93 14.72 10.54
C VAL A 363 8.10 13.87 11.49
N VAL A 364 8.51 12.62 11.71
CA VAL A 364 7.86 11.68 12.64
C VAL A 364 8.90 11.00 13.51
N VAL A 365 8.60 10.85 14.80
CA VAL A 365 9.51 10.30 15.82
C VAL A 365 8.75 9.31 16.72
N LYS A 366 9.32 8.13 16.99
CA LYS A 366 8.78 7.13 17.92
C LYS A 366 9.51 7.19 19.26
N ILE A 367 8.82 7.55 20.34
CA ILE A 367 9.41 7.69 21.69
C ILE A 367 9.60 6.31 22.33
N ASN A 368 10.81 6.05 22.84
CA ASN A 368 11.20 4.75 23.41
C ASN A 368 10.37 4.38 24.64
N SER A 369 10.32 5.27 25.64
CA SER A 369 9.75 4.99 26.96
C SER A 369 8.22 4.98 27.02
N THR A 370 7.54 5.58 26.03
CA THR A 370 6.07 5.74 26.03
C THR A 370 5.38 5.15 24.81
N ASN A 371 6.13 4.70 23.79
CA ASN A 371 5.65 4.34 22.45
C ASN A 371 4.80 5.45 21.77
N GLU A 372 4.87 6.70 22.23
CA GLU A 372 4.21 7.83 21.56
C GLU A 372 4.80 8.06 20.17
N ILE A 373 3.93 8.40 19.21
CA ILE A 373 4.32 8.79 17.86
C ILE A 373 4.09 10.29 17.76
N LEU A 374 5.16 11.06 17.79
CA LEU A 374 5.15 12.53 17.74
C LEU A 374 5.66 13.01 16.38
N GLY A 375 5.32 14.24 16.00
CA GLY A 375 5.81 14.79 14.74
C GLY A 375 5.44 16.25 14.48
N GLY A 376 5.85 16.74 13.32
CA GLY A 376 5.53 18.07 12.84
C GLY A 376 5.61 18.19 11.32
N TYR A 377 4.79 19.09 10.75
CA TYR A 377 4.76 19.41 9.33
C TYR A 377 5.35 20.81 9.08
N ASN A 378 6.41 20.89 8.28
CA ASN A 378 6.96 22.14 7.78
C ASN A 378 6.50 22.36 6.32
N PRO A 379 5.62 23.35 6.03
CA PRO A 379 5.24 23.69 4.66
C PRO A 379 6.37 24.37 3.88
N LEU A 380 7.32 25.00 4.59
CA LEU A 380 8.48 25.68 4.02
C LEU A 380 9.64 24.68 3.81
N ILE A 381 10.74 25.17 3.25
CA ILE A 381 12.02 24.44 3.23
C ILE A 381 12.63 24.36 4.65
N TRP A 382 13.60 23.47 4.84
CA TRP A 382 14.60 23.62 5.89
C TRP A 382 15.79 24.43 5.36
N ASN A 383 16.40 25.25 6.22
CA ASN A 383 17.48 26.15 5.87
C ASN A 383 18.46 26.30 7.04
N SER A 384 19.73 26.51 6.73
CA SER A 384 20.82 26.77 7.67
C SER A 384 20.91 28.27 7.99
N GLY A 385 20.90 28.63 9.29
CA GLY A 385 20.77 30.02 9.72
C GLY A 385 20.75 30.20 11.25
N ASN A 386 20.11 31.28 11.71
CA ASN A 386 19.89 31.54 13.15
C ASN A 386 18.58 32.35 13.39
N GLU A 387 17.58 32.13 12.53
CA GLU A 387 16.35 32.93 12.45
C GLU A 387 15.09 32.08 12.70
N TYR A 388 13.91 32.66 12.55
CA TYR A 388 12.65 31.93 12.58
C TYR A 388 11.91 32.11 11.26
N ALA A 389 11.39 31.02 10.70
CA ALA A 389 10.57 31.07 9.51
C ALA A 389 9.12 31.38 9.88
N THR A 390 8.51 32.31 9.15
CA THR A 390 7.13 32.75 9.40
C THR A 390 6.13 31.89 8.61
N THR A 391 5.22 31.19 9.29
CA THR A 391 4.10 30.47 8.64
C THR A 391 2.95 30.20 9.61
N ALA A 392 1.72 30.14 9.09
CA ALA A 392 0.53 29.73 9.83
C ALA A 392 0.07 28.29 9.53
N ASP A 393 0.67 27.63 8.54
CA ASP A 393 0.25 26.30 8.03
C ASP A 393 1.06 25.14 8.60
N SER A 394 2.15 25.42 9.31
CA SER A 394 2.84 24.41 10.11
C SER A 394 1.96 23.92 11.27
N PHE A 395 2.21 22.70 11.72
CA PHE A 395 1.56 22.09 12.88
C PHE A 395 2.45 21.02 13.49
N ILE A 396 2.31 20.79 14.79
CA ILE A 396 2.90 19.65 15.50
C ILE A 396 1.78 18.72 15.98
N PHE A 397 2.10 17.45 16.15
CA PHE A 397 1.09 16.42 16.40
C PHE A 397 1.58 15.27 17.28
N SER A 398 0.61 14.54 17.83
CA SER A 398 0.76 13.23 18.45
C SER A 398 -0.29 12.31 17.86
N LEU A 399 0.12 11.17 17.30
CA LEU A 399 -0.79 10.24 16.59
C LEU A 399 -1.34 9.18 17.54
N LYS A 400 -2.62 8.87 17.35
CA LYS A 400 -3.27 7.73 18.01
C LYS A 400 -2.53 6.42 17.73
N ASN A 401 -2.55 5.51 18.68
CA ASN A 401 -1.96 4.18 18.57
C ASN A 401 -2.70 3.21 19.52
N GLY A 402 -2.15 2.02 19.79
CA GLY A 402 -2.77 1.06 20.73
C GLY A 402 -2.92 1.55 22.18
N ILE A 403 -2.33 2.70 22.53
CA ILE A 403 -2.32 3.30 23.89
C ILE A 403 -3.07 4.64 23.90
N LEU A 404 -2.83 5.51 22.91
CA LEU A 404 -3.47 6.80 22.75
C LEU A 404 -4.69 6.67 21.81
N LYS A 405 -5.90 6.89 22.33
CA LYS A 405 -7.15 6.65 21.59
C LYS A 405 -7.44 7.66 20.47
N GLU A 406 -6.97 8.89 20.61
CA GLU A 406 -7.27 10.02 19.72
C GLU A 406 -5.99 10.81 19.42
N SER A 407 -5.85 11.29 18.18
CA SER A 407 -4.68 12.05 17.74
C SER A 407 -4.80 13.53 18.15
N ILE A 408 -3.71 14.10 18.65
CA ILE A 408 -3.64 15.52 19.05
C ILE A 408 -3.03 16.33 17.90
N LEU A 409 -3.79 17.28 17.37
CA LEU A 409 -3.32 18.33 16.46
C LEU A 409 -3.13 19.65 17.22
N SER A 410 -2.00 20.31 16.98
CA SER A 410 -1.61 21.60 17.56
C SER A 410 -1.09 22.54 16.45
N ARG A 411 -1.76 23.69 16.23
CA ARG A 411 -1.31 24.68 15.23
C ARG A 411 -0.31 25.68 15.80
N VAL A 412 0.35 26.41 14.92
CA VAL A 412 1.20 27.54 15.29
C VAL A 412 0.38 28.61 16.01
N LYS A 413 0.86 29.03 17.18
CA LYS A 413 0.29 30.11 18.01
C LYS A 413 0.96 31.47 17.77
N ASP A 414 2.25 31.46 17.46
CA ASP A 414 3.03 32.63 17.02
C ASP A 414 3.58 32.36 15.63
N THR A 415 2.93 32.93 14.61
CA THR A 415 3.29 32.71 13.20
C THR A 415 4.70 33.14 12.88
N SER A 416 5.27 34.12 13.61
CA SER A 416 6.64 34.61 13.42
C SER A 416 7.72 33.65 13.94
N ARG A 417 7.33 32.60 14.69
CA ARG A 417 8.24 31.64 15.33
C ARG A 417 7.91 30.17 15.04
N ALA A 418 7.22 29.91 13.94
CA ALA A 418 6.70 28.58 13.58
C ALA A 418 7.79 27.50 13.45
N ILE A 419 8.85 27.80 12.68
CA ILE A 419 9.99 26.92 12.43
C ILE A 419 11.27 27.66 12.83
N ARG A 420 12.23 26.96 13.44
CA ARG A 420 13.52 27.52 13.83
C ARG A 420 14.59 27.06 12.83
N TYR A 421 15.19 27.99 12.10
CA TYR A 421 16.35 27.71 11.29
C TYR A 421 17.62 27.81 12.14
N TYR A 422 18.37 26.73 12.18
CA TYR A 422 19.65 26.58 12.84
C TYR A 422 20.41 25.42 12.17
N ASN A 423 21.71 25.33 12.35
CA ASN A 423 22.54 24.24 11.81
C ASN A 423 22.73 23.14 12.88
N SER A 424 23.57 22.15 12.60
CA SER A 424 24.22 21.33 13.62
C SER A 424 24.67 22.16 14.84
N PRO A 425 24.33 21.79 16.09
CA PRO A 425 23.81 20.49 16.54
C PRO A 425 22.27 20.41 16.64
N LEU A 426 21.50 21.27 15.95
CA LEU A 426 20.04 21.19 15.91
C LEU A 426 19.59 20.62 14.56
N GLY A 427 18.57 19.76 14.59
CA GLY A 427 17.96 19.18 13.38
C GLY A 427 16.60 19.82 13.11
N PRO A 428 15.53 19.06 12.78
CA PRO A 428 14.21 19.63 12.63
C PRO A 428 13.74 20.25 13.95
N TRP A 429 13.39 21.54 13.93
CA TRP A 429 12.99 22.27 15.13
C TRP A 429 11.78 23.19 14.88
N PHE A 430 10.71 22.92 15.63
CA PHE A 430 9.41 23.57 15.53
C PHE A 430 9.18 24.42 16.78
N GLY A 431 8.80 25.68 16.56
CA GLY A 431 8.46 26.63 17.61
C GLY A 431 9.68 27.18 18.34
N SER A 432 9.41 27.94 19.40
CA SER A 432 10.42 28.32 20.40
C SER A 432 10.67 27.15 21.37
N SER A 433 11.02 25.98 20.82
CA SER A 433 11.23 24.69 21.52
C SER A 433 9.96 23.90 21.85
N ALA A 434 8.97 23.88 20.95
CA ALA A 434 7.76 23.06 21.11
C ALA A 434 8.01 21.58 20.76
N PHE A 435 8.72 21.30 19.67
CA PHE A 435 9.11 19.97 19.24
C PHE A 435 10.40 20.07 18.41
N GLY A 436 11.48 19.36 18.75
CA GLY A 436 12.67 19.38 17.90
C GLY A 436 13.85 18.52 18.35
N MET A 437 14.69 18.14 17.39
CA MET A 437 15.84 17.24 17.58
C MET A 437 17.13 18.02 17.87
N ARG A 438 17.99 17.48 18.74
CA ARG A 438 19.32 18.03 19.01
C ARG A 438 20.35 16.95 19.26
N ASP A 439 21.52 17.10 18.66
CA ASP A 439 22.69 16.26 18.89
C ASP A 439 23.36 16.62 20.24
N ASP A 440 23.68 15.59 21.01
CA ASP A 440 24.47 15.66 22.25
C ASP A 440 25.59 14.61 22.13
N MET A 441 26.82 14.97 22.51
CA MET A 441 27.97 14.06 22.49
C MET A 441 27.73 12.75 23.26
N ASN A 442 26.79 12.74 24.21
CA ASN A 442 26.42 11.57 24.99
C ASN A 442 25.18 10.82 24.45
N CYS A 443 24.38 11.41 23.55
CA CYS A 443 23.19 10.75 22.99
C CYS A 443 22.66 11.47 21.74
N LEU A 444 22.73 10.78 20.58
CA LEU A 444 22.24 11.28 19.29
C LEU A 444 20.72 11.09 19.08
N LYS A 445 19.98 10.55 20.06
CA LYS A 445 18.54 10.29 19.95
C LYS A 445 17.71 11.16 20.90
N LYS A 446 18.05 12.45 21.01
CA LYS A 446 17.38 13.41 21.89
C LYS A 446 16.38 14.29 21.14
N LEU A 447 15.15 14.28 21.63
CA LEU A 447 14.05 15.15 21.21
C LEU A 447 13.67 16.05 22.39
N HIS A 448 13.45 17.34 22.13
CA HIS A 448 12.82 18.27 23.07
C HIS A 448 11.32 18.41 22.79
N CYS A 449 10.51 18.36 23.85
CA CYS A 449 9.07 18.59 23.80
C CYS A 449 8.64 19.71 24.77
N GLY A 450 7.77 20.61 24.34
CA GLY A 450 7.30 21.75 25.15
C GLY A 450 6.10 22.47 24.53
N GLU A 451 5.68 23.57 25.15
CA GLU A 451 4.44 24.30 24.80
C GLU A 451 4.68 25.61 24.01
N ASN A 452 5.94 25.95 23.75
CA ASN A 452 6.34 27.28 23.29
C ASN A 452 6.24 27.47 21.78
N GLY A 453 5.14 28.08 21.33
CA GLY A 453 4.92 28.54 19.96
C GLY A 453 3.78 27.85 19.21
N TYR A 454 3.18 26.83 19.82
CA TYR A 454 2.02 26.10 19.30
C TYR A 454 0.86 26.13 20.30
N GLU A 455 -0.35 25.79 19.87
CA GLU A 455 -1.59 25.93 20.67
C GLU A 455 -1.68 24.98 21.87
N LYS A 456 -1.13 23.76 21.74
CA LYS A 456 -1.29 22.63 22.67
C LYS A 456 0.00 21.84 22.81
N GLN A 457 0.24 21.29 24.00
CA GLN A 457 1.24 20.23 24.19
C GLN A 457 0.82 18.95 23.44
N VAL A 458 1.78 18.26 22.81
CA VAL A 458 1.52 17.00 22.05
C VAL A 458 2.15 15.75 22.69
N ALA A 459 3.28 15.89 23.39
CA ALA A 459 3.88 14.83 24.19
C ALA A 459 3.29 14.79 25.60
N LYS A 460 3.23 13.64 26.27
CA LYS A 460 2.89 13.58 27.72
C LYS A 460 3.95 14.21 28.63
N THR A 461 5.21 14.18 28.22
CA THR A 461 6.36 14.66 29.02
C THR A 461 6.95 15.93 28.41
N GLN A 462 7.20 16.94 29.24
CA GLN A 462 7.95 18.15 28.85
C GLN A 462 9.47 17.95 29.03
N GLY A 463 10.27 18.65 28.25
CA GLY A 463 11.73 18.58 28.28
C GLY A 463 12.32 17.57 27.31
N TRP A 464 13.46 16.97 27.68
CA TRP A 464 14.22 16.06 26.82
C TRP A 464 13.78 14.60 26.97
N VAL A 465 13.41 13.96 25.87
CA VAL A 465 13.05 12.54 25.78
C VAL A 465 13.94 11.80 24.78
N ILE A 466 14.04 10.47 24.94
CA ILE A 466 14.81 9.60 24.05
C ILE A 466 13.85 8.85 23.11
N PHE A 467 14.21 8.80 21.83
CA PHE A 467 13.43 8.12 20.79
C PHE A 467 14.13 6.87 20.23
N ASP A 468 13.34 5.92 19.72
CA ASP A 468 13.85 4.70 19.06
C ASP A 468 14.27 4.99 17.62
N GLU A 469 13.36 5.65 16.88
CA GLU A 469 13.43 5.83 15.43
C GLU A 469 12.80 7.17 15.04
N TYR A 470 13.30 7.75 13.95
CA TYR A 470 12.67 8.91 13.30
C TYR A 470 12.68 8.76 11.78
N GLU A 471 11.69 9.35 11.14
CA GLU A 471 11.51 9.35 9.69
C GLU A 471 11.08 10.73 9.19
N VAL A 472 11.54 11.11 8.00
CA VAL A 472 11.17 12.38 7.34
C VAL A 472 10.64 12.10 5.94
N PHE A 473 9.49 12.67 5.61
CA PHE A 473 8.80 12.50 4.34
C PHE A 473 8.64 13.84 3.61
N GLN A 474 8.91 13.88 2.30
CA GLN A 474 8.44 14.96 1.43
C GLN A 474 6.99 14.71 1.01
N ILE A 475 6.18 15.77 1.00
CA ILE A 475 4.75 15.71 0.72
C ILE A 475 4.43 16.32 -0.66
N CYS A 476 4.11 15.47 -1.62
CA CYS A 476 3.82 15.88 -3.00
C CYS A 476 2.30 15.85 -3.30
N LYS A 477 1.72 16.96 -3.80
CA LYS A 477 0.31 16.96 -4.24
C LYS A 477 0.13 16.14 -5.52
N ASN A 478 -0.75 15.15 -5.48
CA ASN A 478 -1.04 14.26 -6.60
C ASN A 478 -1.85 14.99 -7.70
N LYS A 479 -1.13 15.53 -8.69
CA LYS A 479 -1.70 16.30 -9.82
C LYS A 479 -2.81 15.56 -10.56
N ASN A 480 -2.78 14.23 -10.58
CA ASN A 480 -3.82 13.41 -11.22
C ASN A 480 -5.12 13.39 -10.41
N GLN A 481 -5.07 13.39 -9.08
CA GLN A 481 -6.28 13.47 -8.25
C GLN A 481 -7.00 14.82 -8.35
N HIS A 482 -6.29 15.94 -8.52
CA HIS A 482 -6.95 17.24 -8.70
C HIS A 482 -7.75 17.30 -10.02
N LYS A 483 -7.13 16.91 -11.14
CA LYS A 483 -7.83 16.73 -12.44
C LYS A 483 -9.00 15.73 -12.34
N ARG A 484 -8.89 14.73 -11.45
CA ARG A 484 -9.92 13.70 -11.20
C ARG A 484 -11.13 14.24 -10.41
N LEU A 485 -10.91 15.08 -9.40
CA LEU A 485 -11.97 15.75 -8.64
C LEU A 485 -12.73 16.77 -9.52
N GLN A 486 -12.01 17.55 -10.32
CA GLN A 486 -12.61 18.41 -11.34
C GLN A 486 -13.52 17.62 -12.29
N ARG A 487 -13.08 16.45 -12.79
CA ARG A 487 -13.90 15.55 -13.62
C ARG A 487 -15.12 14.98 -12.89
N LYS A 488 -15.04 14.62 -11.60
CA LYS A 488 -16.21 14.23 -10.79
C LYS A 488 -17.24 15.37 -10.71
N LEU A 489 -16.79 16.59 -10.36
CA LEU A 489 -17.65 17.78 -10.22
C LEU A 489 -18.31 18.20 -11.55
N PHE A 490 -17.59 18.07 -12.66
CA PHE A 490 -18.07 18.34 -14.00
C PHE A 490 -19.16 17.33 -14.44
N ALA A 491 -18.91 16.03 -14.23
CA ALA A 491 -19.91 14.99 -14.51
C ALA A 491 -21.18 15.15 -13.66
N PHE A 492 -21.04 15.56 -12.39
CA PHE A 492 -22.17 15.87 -11.51
C PHE A 492 -23.00 17.05 -12.04
N HIS A 493 -22.36 18.13 -12.50
CA HIS A 493 -23.05 19.27 -13.12
C HIS A 493 -23.78 18.89 -14.41
N ILE A 494 -23.14 18.14 -15.32
CA ILE A 494 -23.79 17.66 -16.55
C ILE A 494 -25.00 16.78 -16.23
N THR A 495 -24.90 15.91 -15.23
CA THR A 495 -26.03 15.07 -14.79
C THR A 495 -27.17 15.92 -14.23
N LYS A 496 -26.86 16.89 -13.36
CA LYS A 496 -27.87 17.78 -12.76
C LYS A 496 -28.57 18.67 -13.78
N GLU A 497 -27.86 19.19 -14.79
CA GLU A 497 -28.49 19.99 -15.85
C GLU A 497 -29.27 19.13 -16.86
N ARG A 498 -28.83 17.91 -17.17
CA ARG A 498 -29.65 16.91 -17.91
C ARG A 498 -30.98 16.68 -17.18
N ASP A 499 -30.91 16.44 -15.88
CA ASP A 499 -32.09 16.12 -15.06
C ASP A 499 -33.00 17.34 -14.80
N ARG A 500 -32.45 18.56 -14.89
CA ARG A 500 -33.21 19.82 -14.79
C ARG A 500 -33.88 20.24 -16.10
N THR A 501 -33.25 19.97 -17.25
CA THR A 501 -33.68 20.51 -18.56
C THR A 501 -34.28 19.47 -19.49
N GLY A 502 -34.07 18.18 -19.24
CA GLY A 502 -34.43 17.09 -20.17
C GLY A 502 -33.55 17.00 -21.42
N ILE A 503 -32.55 17.88 -21.57
CA ILE A 503 -31.66 17.93 -22.72
C ILE A 503 -30.62 16.81 -22.63
N SER A 504 -30.32 16.14 -23.75
CA SER A 504 -29.38 15.01 -23.74
C SER A 504 -27.94 15.44 -23.43
N VAL A 505 -27.14 14.53 -22.87
CA VAL A 505 -25.73 14.80 -22.53
C VAL A 505 -24.91 15.24 -23.76
N GLN A 506 -25.20 14.69 -24.94
CA GLN A 506 -24.55 15.10 -26.19
C GLN A 506 -24.90 16.54 -26.58
N GLN A 507 -26.14 16.99 -26.36
CA GLN A 507 -26.56 18.37 -26.60
C GLN A 507 -25.99 19.34 -25.55
N ILE A 508 -25.86 18.92 -24.28
CA ILE A 508 -25.21 19.72 -23.22
C ILE A 508 -23.72 19.94 -23.55
N LEU A 509 -23.04 18.90 -24.04
CA LEU A 509 -21.63 18.99 -24.46
C LEU A 509 -21.46 19.86 -25.71
N SER A 510 -22.29 19.67 -26.75
CA SER A 510 -22.20 20.42 -28.01
C SER A 510 -22.62 21.89 -27.90
N GLN A 511 -23.39 22.26 -26.88
CA GLN A 511 -23.79 23.66 -26.63
C GLN A 511 -22.71 24.53 -25.94
N GLY A 512 -21.50 24.02 -25.66
CA GLY A 512 -20.38 24.92 -25.36
C GLY A 512 -19.13 24.38 -24.64
N LEU A 513 -18.92 23.08 -24.46
CA LEU A 513 -17.88 22.57 -23.53
C LEU A 513 -16.84 21.60 -24.09
N THR A 514 -16.85 21.31 -25.39
CA THR A 514 -15.88 20.38 -26.02
C THR A 514 -14.43 20.88 -26.00
N HIS A 515 -14.21 22.19 -26.05
CA HIS A 515 -12.87 22.79 -26.22
C HIS A 515 -11.98 22.83 -24.96
N LEU A 516 -12.47 22.36 -23.80
CA LEU A 516 -11.79 22.53 -22.51
C LEU A 516 -10.87 21.36 -22.09
N LEU A 517 -10.63 20.40 -22.99
CA LEU A 517 -9.86 19.17 -22.71
C LEU A 517 -8.66 18.93 -23.63
N GLU A 518 -8.50 19.69 -24.72
CA GLU A 518 -7.49 19.45 -25.77
C GLU A 518 -6.74 20.74 -26.18
N SER A 519 -5.83 21.19 -25.33
CA SER A 519 -4.76 22.15 -25.70
C SER A 519 -3.68 22.20 -24.63
N GLU A 520 -2.41 22.18 -25.03
CA GLU A 520 -1.23 22.28 -24.15
C GLU A 520 -0.18 23.27 -24.72
N TYR A 521 -0.65 24.25 -25.50
CA TYR A 521 0.14 25.28 -26.20
C TYR A 521 -0.54 26.65 -26.11
N ASP A 522 0.23 27.73 -26.28
CA ASP A 522 -0.26 29.11 -26.31
C ASP A 522 -1.03 29.40 -27.61
N TYR A 523 -2.15 30.13 -27.51
CA TYR A 523 -2.96 30.55 -28.65
C TYR A 523 -3.26 32.06 -28.60
N ASN A 524 -3.04 32.75 -29.72
CA ASN A 524 -3.61 34.07 -29.95
C ASN A 524 -5.10 33.91 -30.28
N VAL A 525 -5.98 34.58 -29.53
CA VAL A 525 -7.41 34.61 -29.81
C VAL A 525 -7.78 35.98 -30.36
N ILE A 526 -8.58 35.98 -31.44
CA ILE A 526 -9.18 37.17 -32.03
C ILE A 526 -10.68 37.10 -31.77
N ASN A 527 -11.27 38.20 -31.29
CA ASN A 527 -12.70 38.26 -31.00
C ASN A 527 -13.55 38.59 -32.26
N GLU A 528 -14.88 38.52 -32.14
CA GLU A 528 -15.81 38.80 -33.26
C GLU A 528 -15.76 40.27 -33.77
N ALA A 529 -15.05 41.17 -33.08
CA ALA A 529 -14.79 42.55 -33.51
C ALA A 529 -13.39 42.74 -34.15
N GLY A 530 -12.59 41.69 -34.24
CA GLY A 530 -11.26 41.70 -34.87
C GLY A 530 -10.09 42.08 -33.96
N GLU A 531 -10.31 42.33 -32.67
CA GLU A 531 -9.23 42.63 -31.72
C GLU A 531 -8.56 41.35 -31.21
N GLN A 532 -7.23 41.41 -31.07
CA GLN A 532 -6.35 40.28 -30.76
C GLN A 532 -5.78 40.41 -29.35
N THR A 533 -5.95 39.39 -28.51
CA THR A 533 -5.38 39.34 -27.15
C THR A 533 -4.52 38.10 -26.92
N ASN A 534 -3.37 38.31 -26.28
CA ASN A 534 -2.52 37.24 -25.78
C ASN A 534 -2.96 36.82 -24.37
N ILE A 535 -2.88 35.52 -24.10
CA ILE A 535 -3.11 34.93 -22.77
C ILE A 535 -1.85 34.15 -22.42
N GLN A 536 -1.22 34.48 -21.29
CA GLN A 536 -0.08 33.71 -20.76
C GLN A 536 -0.51 32.80 -19.61
N TYR A 537 0.16 31.65 -19.51
CA TYR A 537 -0.04 30.68 -18.43
C TYR A 537 0.97 30.92 -17.30
N GLU A 538 0.50 31.41 -16.15
CA GLU A 538 1.35 31.72 -15.00
C GLU A 538 1.64 30.44 -14.18
N ARG A 539 2.89 29.96 -14.23
CA ARG A 539 3.24 28.59 -13.77
C ARG A 539 3.20 28.38 -12.26
N ASP A 540 3.38 29.43 -11.47
CA ASP A 540 3.80 29.27 -10.06
C ASP A 540 2.63 29.30 -9.06
N THR A 541 1.44 29.75 -9.49
CA THR A 541 0.23 29.82 -8.63
C THR A 541 -0.74 28.66 -8.86
N GLY A 542 -0.65 27.97 -10.01
CA GLY A 542 -1.47 26.79 -10.34
C GLY A 542 -2.94 27.07 -10.71
N TRP A 543 -3.35 28.33 -10.84
CA TRP A 543 -4.71 28.70 -11.23
C TRP A 543 -4.90 28.63 -12.76
N LEU A 544 -6.09 28.21 -13.19
CA LEU A 544 -6.53 28.40 -14.57
C LEU A 544 -6.99 29.86 -14.75
N CYS A 545 -6.38 30.56 -15.70
CA CYS A 545 -6.80 31.92 -16.03
C CYS A 545 -8.29 31.96 -16.45
N TYR A 546 -8.97 33.00 -15.96
CA TYR A 546 -10.42 33.11 -15.95
C TYR A 546 -11.02 33.15 -17.37
N ASN A 547 -11.99 32.28 -17.69
CA ASN A 547 -12.69 32.32 -18.98
C ASN A 547 -13.99 33.14 -18.87
N PRO A 548 -14.04 34.38 -19.39
CA PRO A 548 -15.21 35.26 -19.24
C PRO A 548 -16.44 34.82 -20.05
N LEU A 549 -16.30 33.95 -21.05
CA LEU A 549 -17.44 33.41 -21.81
C LEU A 549 -18.24 32.41 -20.96
N ILE A 550 -17.55 31.57 -20.17
CA ILE A 550 -18.20 30.65 -19.21
C ILE A 550 -18.96 31.45 -18.15
N TRP A 551 -18.38 32.56 -17.66
CA TRP A 551 -19.06 33.47 -16.74
C TRP A 551 -20.32 34.10 -17.37
N LYS A 552 -20.25 34.58 -18.61
CA LYS A 552 -21.41 35.11 -19.35
C LYS A 552 -22.51 34.07 -19.56
N PHE A 553 -22.15 32.82 -19.86
CA PHE A 553 -23.08 31.72 -20.06
C PHE A 553 -23.84 31.38 -18.77
N LEU A 554 -23.12 31.12 -17.67
CA LEU A 554 -23.72 30.76 -16.38
C LEU A 554 -24.62 31.86 -15.79
N ASN A 555 -24.21 33.13 -15.93
CA ASN A 555 -24.93 34.29 -15.41
C ASN A 555 -26.17 34.67 -16.24
N SER A 556 -26.51 33.90 -17.30
CA SER A 556 -27.66 34.16 -18.18
C SER A 556 -28.90 33.29 -17.92
N ARG A 557 -28.81 32.27 -17.04
CA ARG A 557 -29.87 31.25 -16.86
C ARG A 557 -30.17 30.85 -15.40
N LEU A 558 -29.80 31.69 -14.42
CA LEU A 558 -30.06 31.43 -13.01
C LEU A 558 -31.01 32.47 -12.39
N GLU A 559 -32.31 32.20 -12.50
CA GLU A 559 -33.21 32.46 -11.39
C GLU A 559 -32.98 31.39 -10.28
N TYR A 560 -33.20 31.80 -9.04
CA TYR A 560 -32.65 31.16 -7.84
C TYR A 560 -33.14 29.72 -7.62
N ALA A 561 -32.25 28.86 -7.11
CA ALA A 561 -32.58 27.49 -6.71
C ALA A 561 -32.33 27.31 -5.20
N THR A 562 -33.37 26.90 -4.47
CA THR A 562 -33.36 26.73 -3.00
C THR A 562 -33.49 25.27 -2.59
N THR A 563 -32.61 24.79 -1.72
CA THR A 563 -32.73 23.52 -0.98
C THR A 563 -32.18 23.71 0.44
N ALA A 564 -32.69 22.94 1.40
CA ALA A 564 -32.84 23.37 2.80
C ALA A 564 -31.58 23.90 3.53
N ASP A 565 -30.45 23.20 3.45
CA ASP A 565 -29.37 23.33 4.45
C ASP A 565 -28.09 24.05 3.97
N SER A 566 -28.15 24.85 2.89
CA SER A 566 -27.00 25.68 2.46
C SER A 566 -27.42 26.88 1.60
N PHE A 567 -27.10 28.09 2.05
CA PHE A 567 -27.21 29.31 1.24
C PHE A 567 -25.85 29.70 0.65
N ILE A 568 -25.80 29.90 -0.67
CA ILE A 568 -24.66 30.50 -1.36
C ILE A 568 -25.09 31.85 -1.91
N PHE A 569 -24.55 32.94 -1.35
CA PHE A 569 -24.82 34.30 -1.80
C PHE A 569 -23.70 34.79 -2.74
N PHE A 570 -24.08 35.22 -3.94
CA PHE A 570 -23.17 35.88 -4.89
C PHE A 570 -23.47 37.39 -4.95
N LEU A 571 -22.62 38.21 -4.32
CA LEU A 571 -22.79 39.66 -4.32
C LEU A 571 -22.35 40.27 -5.65
N LYS A 572 -23.33 40.79 -6.40
CA LYS A 572 -23.09 41.54 -7.63
C LYS A 572 -22.65 42.97 -7.29
N ASN A 573 -21.36 43.25 -7.48
CA ASN A 573 -20.74 44.58 -7.34
C ASN A 573 -20.64 45.13 -5.90
N GLY A 574 -20.43 44.27 -4.89
CA GLY A 574 -19.73 44.65 -3.66
C GLY A 574 -20.49 45.47 -2.59
N CYS A 575 -21.80 45.66 -2.69
CA CYS A 575 -22.60 46.31 -1.63
C CYS A 575 -23.60 45.33 -1.00
N LEU A 576 -23.68 45.33 0.34
CA LEU A 576 -24.73 44.64 1.09
C LEU A 576 -25.97 45.52 1.21
N ASN A 577 -27.16 44.91 1.07
CA ASN A 577 -28.45 45.56 1.32
C ASN A 577 -28.94 45.16 2.73
N GLU A 578 -29.56 46.09 3.47
CA GLU A 578 -30.06 45.84 4.84
C GLU A 578 -31.02 44.64 4.96
N SER A 579 -31.80 44.35 3.90
CA SER A 579 -32.70 43.19 3.82
C SER A 579 -31.97 41.83 3.79
N ILE A 580 -30.65 41.83 3.51
CA ILE A 580 -29.78 40.66 3.59
C ILE A 580 -29.14 40.58 4.98
N LEU A 581 -28.59 41.70 5.49
CA LEU A 581 -27.99 41.79 6.82
C LEU A 581 -28.96 41.39 7.95
N SER A 582 -30.22 41.82 7.87
CA SER A 582 -31.28 41.43 8.82
C SER A 582 -31.61 39.93 8.82
N ARG A 583 -31.26 39.18 7.77
CA ARG A 583 -31.45 37.73 7.68
C ARG A 583 -30.23 36.94 8.13
N VAL A 584 -29.02 37.43 7.85
CA VAL A 584 -27.75 36.79 8.29
C VAL A 584 -27.63 36.76 9.82
N LYS A 585 -28.17 37.77 10.54
CA LYS A 585 -28.14 37.85 12.00
C LYS A 585 -28.77 36.69 12.78
N ASN A 586 -29.56 35.84 12.13
CA ASN A 586 -30.28 34.73 12.77
C ASN A 586 -29.73 33.34 12.39
N THR A 587 -28.55 33.25 11.76
CA THR A 587 -27.94 31.98 11.31
C THR A 587 -26.54 31.80 11.91
N SER A 588 -26.26 30.61 12.47
CA SER A 588 -25.03 30.31 13.21
C SER A 588 -23.80 30.05 12.33
N GLU A 589 -23.99 29.76 11.04
CA GLU A 589 -22.89 29.53 10.08
C GLU A 589 -23.19 30.26 8.77
N ALA A 590 -22.25 31.10 8.32
CA ALA A 590 -22.28 31.76 7.02
C ALA A 590 -20.85 31.96 6.51
N ILE A 591 -20.55 31.48 5.30
CA ILE A 591 -19.23 31.64 4.67
C ILE A 591 -19.32 32.71 3.57
N LEU A 592 -18.71 33.87 3.83
CA LEU A 592 -18.57 34.97 2.88
C LEU A 592 -17.27 34.81 2.07
N TYR A 593 -17.39 34.70 0.75
CA TYR A 593 -16.24 34.79 -0.16
C TYR A 593 -16.06 36.23 -0.63
N TYR A 594 -14.91 36.82 -0.30
CA TYR A 594 -14.52 38.16 -0.74
C TYR A 594 -13.54 38.08 -1.93
N ASN A 595 -13.66 39.01 -2.88
CA ASN A 595 -12.69 39.14 -3.98
C ASN A 595 -11.58 40.11 -3.55
N ILE A 596 -10.34 39.62 -3.44
CA ILE A 596 -9.16 40.46 -3.22
C ILE A 596 -8.31 40.45 -4.48
N SER A 597 -8.52 41.49 -5.28
CA SER A 597 -7.61 41.92 -6.34
C SER A 597 -7.49 43.44 -6.21
N TYR A 598 -6.24 43.93 -6.24
CA TYR A 598 -5.82 45.24 -5.70
C TYR A 598 -5.93 45.38 -4.17
N GLY A 599 -5.00 46.16 -3.61
CA GLY A 599 -4.91 46.55 -2.20
C GLY A 599 -3.82 47.63 -2.05
N PRO A 600 -3.42 48.04 -0.83
CA PRO A 600 -3.92 47.66 0.50
C PRO A 600 -4.89 48.74 1.05
N TRP A 601 -4.90 48.95 2.38
CA TRP A 601 -5.70 49.92 3.17
C TRP A 601 -7.17 49.54 3.42
N PHE A 602 -7.43 48.99 4.62
CA PHE A 602 -8.31 49.57 5.66
C PHE A 602 -8.00 48.87 7.00
N SER A 603 -8.19 49.54 8.15
CA SER A 603 -8.02 48.95 9.49
C SER A 603 -9.34 48.39 10.03
N CYS A 604 -9.28 47.56 11.08
CA CYS A 604 -10.38 46.68 11.49
C CYS A 604 -11.35 47.30 12.51
N ASP A 605 -11.54 48.63 12.47
CA ASP A 605 -12.25 49.39 13.53
C ASP A 605 -13.60 49.97 13.10
N ASP A 606 -13.88 50.08 11.79
CA ASP A 606 -15.02 50.85 11.24
C ASP A 606 -16.18 50.00 10.64
N VAL A 607 -16.41 48.78 11.13
CA VAL A 607 -17.71 48.09 10.97
C VAL A 607 -18.11 47.39 12.26
N GLY A 608 -18.96 48.05 13.05
CA GLY A 608 -19.73 47.38 14.09
C GLY A 608 -21.05 46.83 13.54
N ILE A 609 -21.52 45.71 14.12
CA ILE A 609 -22.83 45.04 13.94
C ILE A 609 -22.95 44.03 12.78
#